data_AF-A0A7K2NS69-F1
#
_entry.id   AF-A0A7K2NS69-F1
#
_cell.length_a   1.000
_cell.length_b   1.000
_cell.length_c   1.000
_cell.angle_alpha   90.00
_cell.angle_beta   90.00
_cell.angle_gamma   90.00
#
_symmetry.space_group_name_H-M   'P 1'
#
loop_
_entity.id
_entity.type
_entity.pdbx_description
1 polymer ?
#
loop_
_entity_poly.entity_id
_entity_poly.type
_entity_poly.pdbx_seq_one_letter_code
_entity_poly.pdbx_strand_id
1 'polypeptide(L)'
;AKAVLVSAVPPVMVKSDTNPDGLPLEVFDEFRAALAANRAQFYIDVPSGPFYGFNREGATVSQGLIDHWWLQGMTGAANAHYECIAAFSETDFTDDLKRIDVPVLVAHGTDDQVVPYADAAPKSAELLANATLKSYEGLPHGMLSTHPEVLNPDLLAFVKS
;
A
#
# COMPACT_ATOMS: atom_id res chain seq x y z
N ALA A 1 12.28 -18.13 10.58
CA ALA A 1 11.73 -16.75 10.49
C ALA A 1 10.76 -16.70 9.30
N LYS A 2 9.82 -15.77 9.29
CA LYS A 2 8.84 -15.55 8.21
C LYS A 2 8.59 -14.06 8.05
N ALA A 3 8.20 -13.63 6.86
CA ALA A 3 7.82 -12.25 6.58
C ALA A 3 6.40 -12.17 5.99
N VAL A 4 5.74 -11.03 6.16
CA VAL A 4 4.46 -10.75 5.52
C VAL A 4 4.54 -9.38 4.86
N LEU A 5 4.13 -9.32 3.59
CA LEU A 5 3.90 -8.11 2.82
C LEU A 5 2.39 -7.96 2.65
N VAL A 6 1.79 -6.90 3.20
CA VAL A 6 0.36 -6.62 3.07
C VAL A 6 0.15 -5.27 2.40
N SER A 7 -0.60 -5.25 1.29
CA SER A 7 -0.82 -4.03 0.48
C SER A 7 0.49 -3.29 0.16
N ALA A 8 1.56 -4.04 -0.09
CA ALA A 8 2.91 -3.51 -0.12
C ALA A 8 3.27 -2.93 -1.50
N VAL A 9 4.06 -1.86 -1.50
CA VAL A 9 4.62 -1.18 -2.69
C VAL A 9 5.46 -2.06 -3.63
N PRO A 10 6.34 -2.96 -3.16
CA PRO A 10 7.33 -3.59 -4.03
C PRO A 10 6.74 -4.32 -5.25
N PRO A 11 7.49 -4.41 -6.36
CA PRO A 11 8.91 -4.04 -6.49
C PRO A 11 9.19 -2.53 -6.60
N VAL A 12 8.35 -1.76 -7.29
CA VAL A 12 8.44 -0.30 -7.44
C VAL A 12 7.12 0.21 -8.00
N MET A 13 6.68 1.43 -7.67
CA MET A 13 5.42 1.97 -8.19
C MET A 13 5.57 2.87 -9.41
N VAL A 14 6.67 3.63 -9.50
CA VAL A 14 6.86 4.56 -10.60
C VAL A 14 7.13 3.81 -11.90
N LYS A 15 6.58 4.34 -12.98
CA LYS A 15 6.85 3.87 -14.33
C LYS A 15 8.30 4.15 -14.72
N SER A 16 8.96 3.15 -15.27
CA SER A 16 10.32 3.25 -15.82
C SER A 16 10.52 2.25 -16.95
N ASP A 17 11.72 2.23 -17.55
CA ASP A 17 12.09 1.21 -18.55
C ASP A 17 12.10 -0.20 -17.94
N THR A 18 12.38 -0.34 -16.64
CA THR A 18 12.38 -1.62 -15.91
C THR A 18 11.02 -1.93 -15.29
N ASN A 19 10.13 -0.95 -15.15
CA ASN A 19 8.74 -1.13 -14.70
C ASN A 19 7.74 -0.40 -15.62
N PRO A 20 7.43 -0.92 -16.81
CA PRO A 20 6.60 -0.22 -17.80
C PRO A 20 5.11 -0.11 -17.44
N ASP A 21 4.63 -0.97 -16.53
CA ASP A 21 3.24 -1.00 -16.05
C ASP A 21 3.00 -0.08 -14.84
N GLY A 22 4.06 0.56 -14.33
CA GLY A 22 3.98 1.47 -13.20
C GLY A 22 3.17 2.73 -13.47
N LEU A 23 2.92 3.47 -12.40
CA LEU A 23 2.20 4.73 -12.45
C LEU A 23 3.10 5.86 -12.98
N PRO A 24 2.56 6.78 -13.80
CA PRO A 24 3.32 7.95 -14.25
C PRO A 24 3.85 8.77 -13.06
N LEU A 25 5.03 9.36 -13.20
CA LEU A 25 5.65 10.18 -12.15
C LEU A 25 4.74 11.34 -11.72
N GLU A 26 3.95 11.85 -12.66
CA GLU A 26 3.00 12.95 -12.47
C GLU A 26 1.98 12.65 -11.35
N VAL A 27 1.58 11.38 -11.17
CA VAL A 27 0.68 10.98 -10.07
C VAL A 27 1.32 11.27 -8.71
N PHE A 28 2.62 11.00 -8.56
CA PHE A 28 3.36 11.25 -7.32
C PHE A 28 3.70 12.73 -7.15
N ASP A 29 3.93 13.45 -8.24
CA ASP A 29 4.09 14.91 -8.20
C ASP A 29 2.80 15.62 -7.78
N GLU A 30 1.64 15.14 -8.20
CA GLU A 30 0.34 15.64 -7.70
C GLU A 30 0.18 15.40 -6.20
N PHE A 31 0.59 14.23 -5.69
CA PHE A 31 0.60 13.96 -4.24
C PHE A 31 1.52 14.93 -3.49
N ARG A 32 2.73 15.19 -4.01
CA ARG A 32 3.68 16.15 -3.46
C ARG A 32 3.09 17.56 -3.43
N ALA A 33 2.50 17.99 -4.54
CA ALA A 33 1.88 19.30 -4.68
C ALA A 33 0.70 19.46 -3.71
N ALA A 34 -0.18 18.47 -3.60
CA ALA A 34 -1.33 18.49 -2.69
C ALA A 34 -0.88 18.55 -1.21
N LEU A 35 0.10 17.72 -0.83
CA LEU A 35 0.64 17.71 0.53
C LEU A 35 1.32 19.05 0.88
N ALA A 36 2.10 19.62 -0.05
CA ALA A 36 2.75 20.91 0.15
C ALA A 36 1.76 22.07 0.22
N ALA A 37 0.69 22.04 -0.58
CA ALA A 37 -0.33 23.07 -0.61
C ALA A 37 -1.21 23.08 0.65
N ASN A 38 -1.68 21.91 1.08
CA ASN A 38 -2.49 21.78 2.29
C ASN A 38 -2.37 20.38 2.90
N ARG A 39 -1.31 20.18 3.68
CA ARG A 39 -1.06 18.93 4.42
C ARG A 39 -2.27 18.48 5.24
N ALA A 40 -2.96 19.38 5.94
CA ALA A 40 -4.05 18.99 6.81
C ALA A 40 -5.22 18.38 6.02
N GLN A 41 -5.54 18.95 4.86
CA GLN A 41 -6.58 18.42 3.97
C GLN A 41 -6.14 17.14 3.26
N PHE A 42 -4.88 17.06 2.81
CA PHE A 42 -4.31 15.84 2.22
C PHE A 42 -4.49 14.63 3.13
N TYR A 43 -4.24 14.79 4.44
CA TYR A 43 -4.42 13.72 5.43
C TYR A 43 -5.89 13.42 5.80
N ILE A 44 -6.87 14.15 5.26
CA ILE A 44 -8.29 13.80 5.29
C ILE A 44 -8.71 13.14 3.97
N ASP A 45 -8.26 13.67 2.83
CA ASP A 45 -8.71 13.25 1.50
C ASP A 45 -8.26 11.82 1.16
N VAL A 46 -7.01 11.47 1.50
CA VAL A 46 -6.47 10.12 1.25
C VAL A 46 -7.26 9.03 2.00
N PRO A 47 -7.46 9.10 3.34
CA PRO A 47 -8.23 8.10 4.06
C PRO A 47 -9.74 8.17 3.80
N SER A 48 -10.32 9.35 3.52
CA SER A 48 -11.75 9.46 3.19
C SER A 48 -12.08 8.99 1.78
N GLY A 49 -11.07 8.84 0.92
CA GLY A 49 -11.23 8.33 -0.44
C GLY A 49 -10.52 6.98 -0.65
N PRO A 50 -9.43 6.95 -1.44
CA PRO A 50 -8.92 5.72 -2.05
C PRO A 50 -8.27 4.74 -1.04
N PHE A 51 -7.71 5.24 0.07
CA PHE A 51 -6.93 4.38 0.97
C PHE A 51 -7.79 3.30 1.65
N TYR A 52 -8.94 3.68 2.20
CA TYR A 52 -9.89 2.73 2.80
C TYR A 52 -11.00 2.30 1.83
N GLY A 53 -10.99 2.79 0.59
CA GLY A 53 -12.04 2.55 -0.39
C GLY A 53 -13.36 3.25 -0.08
N PHE A 54 -13.33 4.29 0.78
CA PHE A 54 -14.53 5.03 1.18
C PHE A 54 -15.14 5.89 0.07
N ASN A 55 -14.41 6.08 -1.04
CA ASN A 55 -14.93 6.65 -2.28
C ASN A 55 -15.72 5.64 -3.16
N ARG A 56 -15.74 4.35 -2.82
CA ARG A 56 -16.51 3.33 -3.57
C ARG A 56 -17.99 3.41 -3.25
N GLU A 57 -18.82 3.09 -4.25
CA GLU A 57 -20.26 3.00 -4.05
C GLU A 57 -20.61 1.93 -3.01
N GLY A 58 -21.49 2.25 -2.06
CA GLY A 58 -21.89 1.34 -0.99
C GLY A 58 -20.89 1.19 0.16
N ALA A 59 -19.75 1.91 0.14
CA ALA A 59 -18.79 1.87 1.22
C ALA A 59 -19.39 2.43 2.53
N THR A 60 -19.15 1.73 3.64
CA THR A 60 -19.48 2.24 4.98
C THR A 60 -18.31 3.06 5.50
N VAL A 61 -18.43 4.38 5.44
CA VAL A 61 -17.37 5.30 5.86
C VAL A 61 -17.18 5.26 7.38
N SER A 62 -15.93 5.05 7.83
CA SER A 62 -15.56 5.10 9.24
C SER A 62 -14.86 6.42 9.56
N GLN A 63 -15.59 7.36 10.17
CA GLN A 63 -15.00 8.63 10.58
C GLN A 63 -13.85 8.44 11.58
N GLY A 64 -13.96 7.44 12.47
CA GLY A 64 -12.89 7.12 13.42
C GLY A 64 -11.57 6.70 12.75
N LEU A 65 -11.63 5.98 11.63
CA LEU A 65 -10.43 5.64 10.86
C LEU A 65 -9.83 6.85 10.16
N ILE A 66 -10.68 7.75 9.62
CA ILE A 66 -10.25 8.99 8.98
C ILE A 66 -9.56 9.91 10.00
N ASP A 67 -10.21 10.15 11.14
CA ASP A 67 -9.68 11.02 12.20
C ASP A 67 -8.40 10.45 12.81
N HIS A 68 -8.32 9.13 13.00
CA HIS A 68 -7.12 8.47 13.48
C HIS A 68 -5.95 8.63 12.51
N TRP A 69 -6.20 8.40 11.22
CA TRP A 69 -5.21 8.58 10.16
C TRP A 69 -4.71 10.02 10.09
N TRP A 70 -5.64 10.99 10.14
CA TRP A 70 -5.30 12.41 10.17
C TRP A 70 -4.46 12.77 11.40
N LEU A 71 -4.86 12.29 12.59
CA LEU A 71 -4.11 12.55 13.82
C LEU A 71 -2.67 12.03 13.73
N GLN A 72 -2.46 10.80 13.26
CA GLN A 72 -1.12 10.25 13.01
C GLN A 72 -0.37 11.06 11.94
N GLY A 73 -1.06 11.39 10.85
CA GLY A 73 -0.54 12.21 9.77
C GLY A 73 -0.13 13.61 10.22
N MET A 74 -0.73 14.17 11.27
CA MET A 74 -0.41 15.49 11.81
C MET A 74 0.69 15.48 12.86
N THR A 75 0.97 14.35 13.51
CA THR A 75 2.10 14.24 14.47
C THR A 75 3.47 14.07 13.81
N GLY A 76 3.52 13.72 12.52
CA GLY A 76 4.77 13.58 11.76
C GLY A 76 5.38 14.91 11.27
N ALA A 77 6.55 14.84 10.64
CA ALA A 77 7.21 16.00 10.04
C ALA A 77 6.74 16.21 8.58
N ALA A 78 6.35 17.44 8.22
CA ALA A 78 5.80 17.73 6.90
C ALA A 78 6.80 17.43 5.76
N ASN A 79 8.07 17.78 5.95
CA ASN A 79 9.13 17.50 4.98
C ASN A 79 9.37 16.00 4.83
N ALA A 80 9.36 15.23 5.94
CA ALA A 80 9.48 13.79 5.88
C ALA A 80 8.34 13.15 5.08
N HIS A 81 7.11 13.62 5.26
CA HIS A 81 5.97 13.12 4.47
C HIS A 81 6.08 13.47 2.99
N TYR A 82 6.54 14.67 2.66
CA TYR A 82 6.80 15.09 1.28
C TYR A 82 7.87 14.22 0.61
N GLU A 83 9.02 14.07 1.27
CA GLU A 83 10.15 13.27 0.78
C GLU A 83 9.81 11.77 0.72
N CYS A 84 8.98 11.28 1.65
CA CYS A 84 8.55 9.89 1.67
C CYS A 84 7.76 9.52 0.41
N ILE A 85 7.11 10.47 -0.27
CA ILE A 85 6.44 10.21 -1.55
C ILE A 85 7.44 9.68 -2.59
N ALA A 86 8.60 10.31 -2.72
CA ALA A 86 9.67 9.78 -3.56
C ALA A 86 10.20 8.45 -3.03
N ALA A 87 10.42 8.35 -1.72
CA ALA A 87 10.97 7.14 -1.12
C ALA A 87 10.09 5.91 -1.38
N PHE A 88 8.77 5.99 -1.24
CA PHE A 88 7.91 4.82 -1.50
C PHE A 88 7.66 4.61 -3.00
N SER A 89 7.59 5.65 -3.83
CA SER A 89 7.19 5.47 -5.23
C SER A 89 8.35 5.11 -6.17
N GLU A 90 9.55 5.61 -5.87
CA GLU A 90 10.71 5.54 -6.78
C GLU A 90 11.80 4.57 -6.31
N THR A 91 11.74 4.09 -5.06
CA THR A 91 12.69 3.07 -4.60
C THR A 91 12.37 1.72 -5.23
N ASP A 92 13.35 1.15 -5.92
CA ASP A 92 13.25 -0.17 -6.53
C ASP A 92 13.77 -1.25 -5.57
N PHE A 93 12.85 -2.06 -5.05
CA PHE A 93 13.10 -3.16 -4.14
C PHE A 93 13.34 -4.50 -4.86
N THR A 94 13.46 -4.51 -6.19
CA THR A 94 13.61 -5.74 -6.99
C THR A 94 14.73 -6.64 -6.49
N ASP A 95 15.90 -6.07 -6.20
CA ASP A 95 17.04 -6.85 -5.72
C ASP A 95 16.92 -7.25 -4.24
N ASP A 96 16.23 -6.46 -3.43
CA ASP A 96 15.93 -6.84 -2.04
C ASP A 96 14.98 -8.04 -1.99
N LEU A 97 13.94 -8.07 -2.83
CA LEU A 97 13.01 -9.20 -2.93
C LEU A 97 13.73 -10.50 -3.28
N LYS A 98 14.66 -10.48 -4.24
CA LYS A 98 15.47 -11.65 -4.64
C LYS A 98 16.36 -12.17 -3.51
N ARG A 99 16.72 -11.32 -2.54
CA ARG A 99 17.61 -11.66 -1.41
C ARG A 99 16.86 -12.25 -0.22
N ILE A 100 15.52 -12.17 -0.19
CA ILE A 100 14.72 -12.74 0.89
C ILE A 100 14.62 -14.25 0.70
N ASP A 101 15.17 -14.99 1.66
CA ASP A 101 15.27 -16.45 1.67
C ASP A 101 14.30 -17.15 2.63
N VAL A 102 13.59 -16.38 3.47
CA VAL A 102 12.55 -16.89 4.37
C VAL A 102 11.19 -17.00 3.66
N PRO A 103 10.25 -17.83 4.16
CA PRO A 103 8.88 -17.82 3.65
C PRO A 103 8.24 -16.43 3.77
N VAL A 104 7.56 -15.99 2.71
CA VAL A 104 6.87 -14.71 2.65
C VAL A 104 5.41 -14.88 2.23
N LEU A 105 4.48 -14.33 3.01
CA LEU A 105 3.10 -14.14 2.57
C LEU A 105 2.99 -12.77 1.88
N VAL A 106 2.55 -12.77 0.62
CA VAL A 106 2.18 -11.56 -0.11
C VAL A 106 0.66 -11.49 -0.14
N ALA A 107 0.08 -10.53 0.57
CA ALA A 107 -1.36 -10.37 0.76
C ALA A 107 -1.82 -9.02 0.20
N HIS A 108 -2.76 -9.01 -0.75
CA HIS A 108 -3.12 -7.77 -1.43
C HIS A 108 -4.58 -7.74 -1.90
N GLY A 109 -5.24 -6.59 -1.74
CA GLY A 109 -6.58 -6.35 -2.25
C GLY A 109 -6.58 -6.08 -3.75
N THR A 110 -7.51 -6.68 -4.51
CA THR A 110 -7.54 -6.47 -5.97
C THR A 110 -8.10 -5.12 -6.39
N ASP A 111 -8.75 -4.39 -5.47
CA ASP A 111 -9.28 -3.04 -5.67
C ASP A 111 -8.49 -1.98 -4.88
N ASP A 112 -7.20 -2.24 -4.68
CA ASP A 112 -6.28 -1.27 -4.10
C ASP A 112 -6.07 -0.09 -5.06
N GLN A 113 -6.62 1.07 -4.69
CA GLN A 113 -6.54 2.32 -5.45
C GLN A 113 -5.27 3.13 -5.17
N VAL A 114 -4.42 2.70 -4.23
CA VAL A 114 -3.19 3.39 -3.83
C VAL A 114 -1.98 2.68 -4.42
N VAL A 115 -1.89 1.37 -4.23
CA VAL A 115 -0.85 0.50 -4.78
C VAL A 115 -1.50 -0.51 -5.73
N PRO A 116 -1.45 -0.27 -7.05
CA PRO A 116 -2.15 -1.10 -8.03
C PRO A 116 -1.74 -2.57 -7.92
N TYR A 117 -2.72 -3.45 -7.65
CA TYR A 117 -2.50 -4.87 -7.43
C TYR A 117 -1.59 -5.51 -8.49
N ALA A 118 -1.89 -5.28 -9.77
CA ALA A 118 -1.18 -5.91 -10.89
C ALA A 118 0.31 -5.52 -10.98
N ASP A 119 0.67 -4.33 -10.49
CA ASP A 119 2.04 -3.80 -10.52
C ASP A 119 2.83 -4.10 -9.24
N ALA A 120 2.19 -4.69 -8.22
CA ALA A 120 2.82 -4.94 -6.93
C ALA A 120 2.83 -6.43 -6.57
N ALA A 121 1.71 -6.96 -6.08
CA ALA A 121 1.69 -8.27 -5.42
C ALA A 121 2.10 -9.46 -6.31
N PRO A 122 1.62 -9.62 -7.55
CA PRO A 122 2.08 -10.68 -8.44
C PRO A 122 3.57 -10.57 -8.74
N LYS A 123 4.07 -9.36 -9.01
CA LYS A 123 5.49 -9.11 -9.32
C LYS A 123 6.39 -9.42 -8.10
N SER A 124 5.97 -9.00 -6.91
CA SER A 124 6.64 -9.34 -5.66
C SER A 124 6.71 -10.85 -5.42
N ALA A 125 5.58 -11.54 -5.59
CA ALA A 125 5.50 -12.99 -5.39
C ALA A 125 6.39 -13.76 -6.40
N GLU A 126 6.53 -13.28 -7.63
CA GLU A 126 7.41 -13.87 -8.64
C GLU A 126 8.90 -13.69 -8.32
N LEU A 127 9.29 -12.54 -7.76
CA LEU A 127 10.69 -12.24 -7.41
C LEU A 127 11.17 -12.95 -6.13
N LEU A 128 10.26 -13.28 -5.22
CA LEU A 128 10.55 -13.92 -3.94
C LEU A 128 10.78 -15.44 -4.12
N ALA A 129 11.82 -15.97 -3.48
CA ALA A 129 12.17 -17.40 -3.60
C ALA A 129 11.11 -18.35 -2.98
N ASN A 130 10.38 -17.90 -1.95
CA ASN A 130 9.39 -18.70 -1.23
C ASN A 130 8.17 -17.85 -0.85
N ALA A 131 7.39 -17.46 -1.86
CA ALA A 131 6.18 -16.67 -1.69
C ALA A 131 4.91 -17.52 -1.69
N THR A 132 3.99 -17.15 -0.81
CA THR A 132 2.56 -17.47 -0.90
C THR A 132 1.82 -16.20 -1.24
N LEU A 133 1.23 -16.12 -2.43
CA LEU A 133 0.36 -15.00 -2.82
C LEU A 133 -1.08 -15.28 -2.37
N LYS A 134 -1.70 -14.32 -1.67
CA LYS A 134 -3.12 -14.32 -1.34
C LYS A 134 -3.77 -13.02 -1.81
N SER A 135 -4.65 -13.15 -2.80
CA SER A 135 -5.39 -12.03 -3.38
C SER A 135 -6.78 -11.93 -2.73
N TYR A 136 -7.17 -10.73 -2.33
CA TYR A 136 -8.47 -10.47 -1.72
C TYR A 136 -9.34 -9.66 -2.68
N GLU A 137 -10.33 -10.31 -3.27
CA GLU A 137 -11.21 -9.71 -4.27
C GLU A 137 -11.94 -8.49 -3.71
N GLY A 138 -11.82 -7.35 -4.39
CA GLY A 138 -12.53 -6.10 -4.07
C GLY A 138 -12.04 -5.36 -2.83
N LEU A 139 -11.03 -5.85 -2.12
CA LEU A 139 -10.56 -5.18 -0.91
C LEU A 139 -9.66 -3.97 -1.23
N PRO A 140 -9.72 -2.90 -0.40
CA PRO A 140 -8.94 -1.69 -0.60
C PRO A 140 -7.52 -1.81 -0.02
N HIS A 141 -6.71 -0.76 -0.19
CA HIS A 141 -5.36 -0.69 0.37
C HIS A 141 -5.34 -0.90 1.89
N GLY A 142 -6.18 -0.16 2.63
CA GLY A 142 -6.30 -0.19 4.08
C GLY A 142 -7.09 -1.40 4.63
N MET A 143 -7.08 -2.54 3.94
CA MET A 143 -7.83 -3.75 4.31
C MET A 143 -7.49 -4.33 5.69
N LEU A 144 -6.32 -4.01 6.25
CA LEU A 144 -5.96 -4.36 7.63
C LEU A 144 -6.90 -3.71 8.66
N SER A 145 -7.43 -2.52 8.36
CA SER A 145 -8.34 -1.79 9.25
C SER A 145 -9.80 -2.00 8.89
N THR A 146 -10.12 -2.13 7.59
CA THR A 146 -11.51 -2.28 7.14
C THR A 146 -11.98 -3.74 7.14
N HIS A 147 -11.08 -4.71 6.99
CA HIS A 147 -11.41 -6.14 6.90
C HIS A 147 -10.54 -7.02 7.83
N PRO A 148 -10.35 -6.66 9.11
CA PRO A 148 -9.48 -7.40 10.02
C PRO A 148 -9.96 -8.84 10.26
N GLU A 149 -11.26 -9.10 10.21
CA GLU A 149 -11.82 -10.45 10.39
C GLU A 149 -11.48 -11.39 9.22
N VAL A 150 -11.19 -10.84 8.05
CA VAL A 150 -10.73 -11.58 6.87
C VAL A 150 -9.21 -11.80 6.94
N LEU A 151 -8.45 -10.74 7.25
CA LEU A 151 -6.99 -10.77 7.23
C LEU A 151 -6.38 -11.50 8.43
N ASN A 152 -6.86 -11.24 9.64
CA ASN A 152 -6.22 -11.74 10.87
C ASN A 152 -6.10 -13.28 10.93
N PRO A 153 -7.12 -14.07 10.53
CA PRO A 153 -6.99 -15.54 10.52
C PRO A 153 -5.92 -16.03 9.55
N ASP A 154 -5.76 -15.38 8.40
CA ASP A 154 -4.76 -15.74 7.40
C ASP A 154 -3.34 -15.44 7.88
N LEU A 155 -3.15 -14.24 8.44
CA LEU A 155 -1.88 -13.83 9.05
C LEU A 155 -1.48 -14.82 10.16
N LEU A 156 -2.43 -15.19 11.02
CA LEU A 156 -2.19 -16.16 12.09
C LEU A 156 -1.85 -17.55 11.55
N ALA A 157 -2.57 -18.02 10.52
CA ALA A 157 -2.31 -19.30 9.88
C ALA A 157 -0.90 -19.34 9.27
N PHE A 158 -0.51 -18.29 8.56
CA PHE A 158 0.82 -18.18 7.98
C PHE A 158 1.92 -18.11 9.03
N VAL A 159 1.73 -17.39 10.13
CA VAL A 159 2.72 -17.37 11.22
C VAL A 159 2.91 -18.75 11.85
N LYS A 160 1.84 -19.56 11.97
CA LYS A 160 1.86 -20.89 12.59
C LYS A 160 2.39 -22.04 11.72
N SER A 161 2.55 -21.84 10.41
CA SER A 161 2.98 -22.90 9.47
C SER A 161 4.42 -23.39 9.61
#